data_AF-A0A952K5B1-F1
#
_entry.id   AF-A0A952K5B1-F1
#
_cell.length_a   1.000
_cell.length_b   1.000
_cell.length_c   1.000
_cell.angle_alpha   90.00
_cell.angle_beta   90.00
_cell.angle_gamma   90.00
#
_symmetry.space_group_name_H-M   'P 1'
#
loop_
_entity.id
_entity.type
_entity.pdbx_description
1 polymer ?
#
loop_
_entity_poly.entity_id
_entity_poly.type
_entity_poly.pdbx_seq_one_letter_code
_entity_poly.pdbx_strand_id
1 'polypeptide(L)'
;MRRVIQFSTGNVGRHALRTIIDRPDLELVGVHASGAQKVGRDAAELCGLTTPSGVVATDDIDALVGLHADCVVYTSQAETRPGDAIDEISRFLAGGTNVVGTSMVWLVAPEQADDWLRDPLERACKAGDASLYINGIDPGFSGDTLVYTALSLSARATAITVQEIFDYGSYDDAEFTGVSMGFATTPDHTPIMFQPGVLTSLWGGQVRSLADGLGVELDDVRERHETWATPEPIESAMMTVAPGRVAAVRFAVEGVRAGMPVVTMEHVDRLTEVTGPDWPYPPDRRPGVHRVT
;
A
#
# COMPACT_ATOMS: atom_id res chain seq x y z
N MET A 1 5.38 24.35 -13.92
CA MET A 1 4.38 23.82 -12.99
C MET A 1 3.81 22.57 -13.63
N ARG A 2 3.71 21.46 -12.89
CA ARG A 2 3.18 20.19 -13.43
C ARG A 2 1.69 20.11 -13.13
N ARG A 3 0.87 19.83 -14.14
CA ARG A 3 -0.58 19.67 -14.04
C ARG A 3 -0.89 18.27 -13.54
N VAL A 4 -1.58 18.16 -12.41
CA VAL A 4 -1.82 16.89 -11.72
C VAL A 4 -3.32 16.66 -11.52
N ILE A 5 -3.76 15.44 -11.78
CA ILE A 5 -5.08 14.95 -11.40
C ILE A 5 -4.95 14.10 -10.14
N GLN A 6 -5.81 14.33 -9.15
CA GLN A 6 -5.95 13.42 -8.01
C GLN A 6 -7.06 12.41 -8.32
N PHE A 7 -6.74 11.12 -8.31
CA PHE A 7 -7.74 10.07 -8.51
C PHE A 7 -8.14 9.38 -7.21
N SER A 8 -9.41 9.53 -6.82
CA SER A 8 -9.98 9.15 -5.51
C SER A 8 -9.45 9.96 -4.32
N THR A 9 -10.29 10.09 -3.29
CA THR A 9 -10.08 10.98 -2.12
C THR A 9 -10.29 10.23 -0.79
N GLY A 10 -9.90 8.97 -0.73
CA GLY A 10 -9.95 8.14 0.48
C GLY A 10 -8.85 8.47 1.49
N ASN A 11 -8.53 7.52 2.38
CA ASN A 11 -7.55 7.69 3.46
C ASN A 11 -6.19 8.21 2.96
N VAL A 12 -5.63 7.60 1.92
CA VAL A 12 -4.38 8.08 1.27
C VAL A 12 -4.65 9.30 0.39
N GLY A 13 -5.70 9.23 -0.44
CA GLY A 13 -6.00 10.24 -1.45
C GLY A 13 -6.19 11.66 -0.89
N ARG A 14 -6.77 11.82 0.30
CA ARG A 14 -6.92 13.14 0.95
C ARG A 14 -5.57 13.77 1.30
N HIS A 15 -4.58 12.95 1.70
CA HIS A 15 -3.24 13.43 2.03
C HIS A 15 -2.48 13.81 0.76
N ALA A 16 -2.56 12.97 -0.28
CA ALA A 16 -2.00 13.28 -1.59
C ALA A 16 -2.61 14.56 -2.19
N LEU A 17 -3.94 14.71 -2.15
CA LEU A 17 -4.66 15.89 -2.65
C LEU A 17 -4.18 17.17 -1.97
N ARG A 18 -4.11 17.17 -0.64
CA ARG A 18 -3.60 18.32 0.12
C ARG A 18 -2.18 18.67 -0.29
N THR A 19 -1.30 17.67 -0.43
CA THR A 19 0.08 17.89 -0.88
C THR A 19 0.15 18.48 -2.29
N ILE A 20 -0.71 18.06 -3.21
CA ILE A 20 -0.76 18.64 -4.56
C ILE A 20 -1.15 20.12 -4.50
N ILE A 21 -2.16 20.47 -3.70
CA ILE A 21 -2.63 21.85 -3.53
C ILE A 21 -1.56 22.75 -2.88
N ASP A 22 -0.87 22.25 -1.86
CA ASP A 22 0.09 23.03 -1.07
C ASP A 22 1.45 23.22 -1.78
N ARG A 23 1.75 22.41 -2.81
CA ARG A 23 3.05 22.44 -3.48
C ARG A 23 3.12 23.47 -4.61
N PRO A 24 4.05 24.44 -4.57
CA PRO A 24 4.12 25.51 -5.57
C PRO A 24 4.63 25.06 -6.95
N ASP A 25 5.17 23.85 -7.06
CA ASP A 25 5.63 23.28 -8.33
C ASP A 25 4.57 22.40 -9.02
N LEU A 26 3.43 22.15 -8.35
CA LEU A 26 2.29 21.38 -8.85
C LEU A 26 1.06 22.27 -9.02
N GLU A 27 0.18 21.88 -9.94
CA GLU A 27 -1.12 22.50 -10.18
C GLU A 27 -2.18 21.40 -10.19
N LEU A 28 -3.15 21.48 -9.28
CA LEU A 28 -4.32 20.59 -9.34
C LEU A 28 -5.21 21.02 -10.50
N VAL A 29 -5.44 20.14 -11.47
CA VAL A 29 -6.29 20.44 -12.64
C VAL A 29 -7.56 19.60 -12.71
N GLY A 30 -7.65 18.54 -11.92
CA GLY A 30 -8.82 17.68 -11.85
C GLY A 30 -8.80 16.80 -10.61
N VAL A 31 -9.98 16.40 -10.14
CA VAL A 31 -10.11 15.47 -9.01
C VAL A 31 -11.26 14.50 -9.27
N HIS A 32 -10.95 13.21 -9.19
CA HIS A 32 -11.95 12.15 -9.29
C HIS A 32 -12.53 11.80 -7.91
N ALA A 33 -13.85 11.61 -7.83
CA ALA A 33 -14.51 11.01 -6.69
C ALA A 33 -15.74 10.18 -7.13
N SER A 34 -15.95 9.01 -6.51
CA SER A 34 -17.02 8.07 -6.86
C SER A 34 -18.28 8.15 -5.97
N GLY A 35 -18.28 8.99 -4.92
CA GLY A 35 -19.41 9.12 -4.01
C GLY A 35 -20.28 10.32 -4.35
N ALA A 36 -21.60 10.15 -4.39
CA ALA A 36 -22.55 11.23 -4.69
C ALA A 36 -22.42 12.44 -3.74
N GLN A 37 -21.99 12.20 -2.51
CA GLN A 37 -21.68 13.22 -1.50
C GLN A 37 -20.34 13.94 -1.72
N LYS A 38 -19.53 13.50 -2.70
CA LYS A 38 -18.21 14.05 -3.04
C LYS A 38 -18.20 14.69 -4.42
N VAL A 39 -18.89 14.11 -5.40
CA VAL A 39 -19.06 14.71 -6.73
C VAL A 39 -19.69 16.09 -6.61
N GLY A 40 -19.14 17.07 -7.34
CA GLY A 40 -19.59 18.46 -7.29
C GLY A 40 -19.01 19.30 -6.15
N ARG A 41 -18.22 18.72 -5.24
CA ARG A 41 -17.54 19.47 -4.16
C ARG A 41 -16.17 19.98 -4.60
N ASP A 42 -15.73 21.09 -3.99
CA ASP A 42 -14.38 21.62 -4.19
C ASP A 42 -13.34 20.66 -3.60
N ALA A 43 -12.23 20.48 -4.30
CA ALA A 43 -11.14 19.60 -3.88
C ALA A 43 -10.58 19.96 -2.49
N ALA A 44 -10.52 21.25 -2.15
CA ALA A 44 -10.09 21.72 -0.85
C ALA A 44 -10.95 21.15 0.29
N GLU A 45 -12.27 21.09 0.09
CA GLU A 45 -13.18 20.53 1.08
C GLU A 45 -12.95 19.03 1.30
N LEU A 46 -12.62 18.30 0.24
CA LEU A 46 -12.39 16.85 0.28
C LEU A 46 -11.09 16.48 1.03
N CYS A 47 -10.15 17.42 1.17
CA CYS A 47 -8.93 17.24 1.96
C CYS A 47 -8.85 18.12 3.21
N GLY A 48 -9.96 18.75 3.61
CA GLY A 48 -10.06 19.52 4.87
C GLY A 48 -9.36 20.88 4.85
N LEU A 49 -9.11 21.46 3.67
CA LEU A 49 -8.61 22.82 3.53
C LEU A 49 -9.78 23.81 3.51
N THR A 50 -9.55 25.01 4.04
CA THR A 50 -10.59 26.07 4.14
C THR A 50 -10.60 27.02 2.95
N THR A 51 -9.49 27.12 2.23
CA THR A 51 -9.38 28.00 1.06
C THR A 51 -9.76 27.20 -0.18
N PRO A 52 -10.80 27.62 -0.94
CA PRO A 52 -11.23 26.90 -2.14
C PRO A 52 -10.10 26.75 -3.15
N SER A 53 -10.01 25.57 -3.75
CA SER A 53 -9.08 25.29 -4.84
C SER A 53 -9.62 25.77 -6.20
N GLY A 54 -10.95 25.85 -6.33
CA GLY A 54 -11.64 26.11 -7.59
C GLY A 54 -11.78 24.86 -8.49
N VAL A 55 -11.22 23.71 -8.08
CA VAL A 55 -11.32 22.44 -8.81
C VAL A 55 -12.44 21.61 -8.21
N VAL A 56 -13.43 21.27 -9.03
CA VAL A 56 -14.62 20.53 -8.61
C VAL A 56 -14.46 19.04 -8.92
N ALA A 57 -14.85 18.19 -7.98
CA ALA A 57 -14.79 16.75 -8.14
C ALA A 57 -15.82 16.20 -9.13
N THR A 58 -15.39 15.23 -9.93
CA THR A 58 -16.21 14.53 -10.93
C THR A 58 -16.02 13.02 -10.86
N ASP A 59 -17.00 12.25 -11.30
CA ASP A 59 -16.90 10.82 -11.61
C ASP A 59 -16.67 10.54 -13.11
N ASP A 60 -16.61 11.60 -13.93
CA ASP A 60 -16.35 11.51 -15.36
C ASP A 60 -14.85 11.33 -15.66
N ILE A 61 -14.45 10.09 -15.84
CA ILE A 61 -13.06 9.71 -16.18
C ILE A 61 -12.65 10.28 -17.55
N ASP A 62 -13.55 10.31 -18.52
CA ASP A 62 -13.22 10.75 -19.88
C ASP A 62 -12.97 12.27 -19.91
N ALA A 63 -13.72 13.04 -19.12
CA ALA A 63 -13.44 14.46 -18.88
C ALA A 63 -12.06 14.67 -18.24
N LEU A 64 -11.67 13.83 -17.28
CA LEU A 64 -10.37 13.91 -16.63
C LEU A 64 -9.22 13.55 -17.59
N VAL A 65 -9.38 12.51 -18.41
CA VAL A 65 -8.40 12.15 -19.45
C VAL A 65 -8.25 13.30 -20.46
N GLY A 66 -9.37 13.94 -20.83
CA GLY A 66 -9.40 15.09 -21.74
C GLY A 66 -8.71 16.36 -21.21
N LEU A 67 -8.33 16.40 -19.93
CA LEU A 67 -7.52 17.51 -19.40
C LEU A 67 -6.07 17.48 -19.92
N HIS A 68 -5.60 16.33 -20.42
CA HIS A 68 -4.21 16.12 -20.84
C HIS A 68 -3.21 16.62 -19.78
N ALA A 69 -3.39 16.15 -18.55
CA ALA A 69 -2.52 16.50 -17.42
C ALA A 69 -1.12 15.87 -17.59
N ASP A 70 -0.12 16.39 -16.89
CA ASP A 70 1.21 15.77 -16.87
C ASP A 70 1.18 14.42 -16.14
N CYS A 71 0.38 14.31 -15.08
CA CYS A 71 0.33 13.13 -14.22
C CYS A 71 -1.03 12.95 -13.53
N VAL A 72 -1.39 11.71 -13.24
CA VAL A 72 -2.46 11.33 -12.32
C VAL A 72 -1.84 10.67 -11.08
N VAL A 73 -2.26 11.10 -9.89
CA VAL A 73 -1.98 10.42 -8.63
C VAL A 73 -3.14 9.48 -8.31
N TYR A 74 -2.93 8.19 -8.52
CA TYR A 74 -3.95 7.15 -8.42
C TYR A 74 -3.95 6.49 -7.03
N THR A 75 -5.03 6.72 -6.26
CA THR A 75 -5.14 6.26 -4.85
C THR A 75 -6.47 5.57 -4.56
N SER A 76 -7.08 4.99 -5.59
CA SER A 76 -8.30 4.19 -5.41
C SER A 76 -7.95 2.79 -4.92
N GLN A 77 -8.82 2.15 -4.14
CA GLN A 77 -8.60 0.77 -3.69
C GLN A 77 -8.71 -0.19 -4.89
N ALA A 78 -7.59 -0.53 -5.50
CA ALA A 78 -7.53 -1.16 -6.82
C ALA A 78 -7.52 -2.70 -6.72
N GLU A 79 -6.99 -3.22 -5.62
CA GLU A 79 -6.82 -4.64 -5.31
C GLU A 79 -8.16 -5.38 -5.26
N THR A 80 -9.25 -4.67 -4.90
CA THR A 80 -10.60 -5.24 -4.83
C THR A 80 -11.33 -5.23 -6.17
N ARG A 81 -10.82 -4.50 -7.16
CA ARG A 81 -11.43 -4.28 -8.49
C ARG A 81 -10.37 -4.17 -9.59
N PRO A 82 -9.47 -5.16 -9.73
CA PRO A 82 -8.28 -4.99 -10.54
C PRO A 82 -8.59 -4.74 -12.02
N GLY A 83 -9.66 -5.34 -12.56
CA GLY A 83 -10.09 -5.08 -13.94
C GLY A 83 -10.45 -3.61 -14.19
N ASP A 84 -11.34 -3.05 -13.37
CA ASP A 84 -11.77 -1.65 -13.48
C ASP A 84 -10.58 -0.69 -13.34
N ALA A 85 -9.68 -0.96 -12.39
CA ALA A 85 -8.51 -0.14 -12.16
C ALA A 85 -7.48 -0.23 -13.31
N ILE A 86 -7.29 -1.40 -13.92
CA ILE A 86 -6.48 -1.54 -15.15
C ILE A 86 -7.08 -0.69 -16.27
N ASP A 87 -8.39 -0.74 -16.46
CA ASP A 87 -9.07 0.04 -17.49
C ASP A 87 -8.95 1.55 -17.23
N GLU A 88 -9.17 2.00 -16.00
CA GLU A 88 -9.00 3.39 -15.56
C GLU A 88 -7.57 3.90 -15.81
N ILE A 89 -6.57 3.18 -15.32
CA ILE A 89 -5.15 3.55 -15.47
C ILE A 89 -4.74 3.54 -16.95
N SER A 90 -5.19 2.53 -17.71
CA SER A 90 -4.88 2.41 -19.15
C SER A 90 -5.41 3.59 -19.97
N ARG A 91 -6.57 4.14 -19.63
CA ARG A 91 -7.12 5.33 -20.32
C ARG A 91 -6.21 6.56 -20.15
N PHE A 92 -5.73 6.81 -18.93
CA PHE A 92 -4.80 7.91 -18.67
C PHE A 92 -3.46 7.71 -19.40
N LEU A 93 -2.88 6.51 -19.26
CA LEU A 93 -1.61 6.17 -19.90
C LEU A 93 -1.68 6.28 -21.42
N ALA A 94 -2.71 5.70 -22.04
CA ALA A 94 -2.90 5.79 -23.50
C ALA A 94 -3.19 7.22 -23.99
N GLY A 95 -3.75 8.08 -23.13
CA GLY A 95 -3.92 9.51 -23.37
C GLY A 95 -2.66 10.34 -23.19
N GLY A 96 -1.51 9.72 -22.87
CA GLY A 96 -0.23 10.37 -22.65
C GLY A 96 -0.04 10.99 -21.27
N THR A 97 -0.91 10.67 -20.32
CA THR A 97 -0.81 11.13 -18.93
C THR A 97 -0.02 10.10 -18.11
N ASN A 98 1.06 10.51 -17.46
CA ASN A 98 1.79 9.63 -16.56
C ASN A 98 0.92 9.24 -15.36
N VAL A 99 1.16 8.07 -14.78
CA VAL A 99 0.42 7.64 -13.60
C VAL A 99 1.40 7.28 -12.49
N VAL A 100 1.21 7.89 -11.33
CA VAL A 100 1.85 7.47 -10.08
C VAL A 100 0.77 6.97 -9.13
N GLY A 101 0.99 5.91 -8.39
CA GLY A 101 -0.04 5.38 -7.49
C GLY A 101 0.52 4.58 -6.32
N THR A 102 -0.33 4.38 -5.33
CA THR A 102 -0.05 3.54 -4.15
C THR A 102 -0.88 2.26 -4.13
N SER A 103 -1.70 2.06 -5.15
CA SER A 103 -2.60 0.91 -5.31
C SER A 103 -2.08 0.02 -6.43
N MET A 104 -2.57 -1.22 -6.52
CA MET A 104 -2.00 -2.31 -7.31
C MET A 104 -0.63 -2.72 -6.76
N VAL A 105 -0.58 -3.11 -5.49
CA VAL A 105 0.67 -3.50 -4.81
C VAL A 105 1.56 -4.49 -5.59
N TRP A 106 0.98 -5.34 -6.44
CA TRP A 106 1.70 -6.22 -7.36
C TRP A 106 2.69 -5.49 -8.28
N LEU A 107 2.43 -4.22 -8.61
CA LEU A 107 3.24 -3.39 -9.50
C LEU A 107 4.35 -2.62 -8.79
N VAL A 108 4.55 -2.83 -7.48
CA VAL A 108 5.78 -2.41 -6.79
C VAL A 108 6.99 -3.18 -7.34
N ALA A 109 6.78 -4.41 -7.79
CA ALA A 109 7.75 -5.27 -8.48
C ALA A 109 7.16 -5.74 -9.82
N PRO A 110 7.03 -4.86 -10.83
CA PRO A 110 6.29 -5.15 -12.05
C PRO A 110 6.89 -6.33 -12.86
N GLU A 111 8.19 -6.58 -12.74
CA GLU A 111 8.87 -7.72 -13.34
C GLU A 111 8.48 -9.07 -12.72
N GLN A 112 7.86 -9.05 -11.54
CA GLN A 112 7.34 -10.22 -10.82
C GLN A 112 5.81 -10.33 -10.91
N ALA A 113 5.15 -9.38 -11.58
CA ALA A 113 3.70 -9.35 -11.74
C ALA A 113 3.26 -10.20 -12.95
N ASP A 114 2.05 -10.76 -12.86
CA ASP A 114 1.48 -11.58 -13.93
C ASP A 114 1.21 -10.76 -15.21
N ASP A 115 1.33 -11.43 -16.35
CA ASP A 115 1.12 -10.84 -17.69
C ASP A 115 -0.27 -10.21 -17.86
N TRP A 116 -1.32 -10.77 -17.23
CA TRP A 116 -2.68 -10.22 -17.35
C TRP A 116 -2.81 -8.82 -16.76
N LEU A 117 -1.97 -8.48 -15.76
CA LEU A 117 -1.88 -7.16 -15.16
C LEU A 117 -0.87 -6.29 -15.91
N ARG A 118 0.31 -6.84 -16.23
CA ARG A 118 1.44 -6.10 -16.82
C ARG A 118 1.18 -5.70 -18.28
N ASP A 119 0.74 -6.63 -19.13
CA ASP A 119 0.62 -6.43 -20.57
C ASP A 119 -0.34 -5.30 -20.99
N PRO A 120 -1.58 -5.17 -20.44
CA PRO A 120 -2.45 -4.05 -20.81
C PRO A 120 -1.85 -2.69 -20.45
N LEU A 121 -1.22 -2.59 -19.27
CA LEU A 121 -0.61 -1.36 -18.78
C LEU A 121 0.62 -0.99 -19.62
N GLU A 122 1.48 -1.96 -19.97
CA GLU A 122 2.61 -1.72 -20.87
C GLU A 122 2.17 -1.25 -22.25
N ARG A 123 1.10 -1.84 -22.81
CA ARG A 123 0.55 -1.39 -24.10
C ARG A 123 0.05 0.05 -24.00
N ALA A 124 -0.61 0.42 -22.90
CA ALA A 124 -1.10 1.77 -22.67
C ALA A 124 0.05 2.78 -22.52
N CYS A 125 1.09 2.46 -21.73
CA CYS A 125 2.31 3.26 -21.62
C CYS A 125 2.94 3.51 -22.99
N LYS A 126 3.12 2.46 -23.81
CA LYS A 126 3.68 2.56 -25.16
C LYS A 126 2.81 3.39 -26.11
N ALA A 127 1.49 3.29 -26.00
CA ALA A 127 0.56 4.01 -26.86
C ALA A 127 0.56 5.52 -26.61
N GLY A 128 0.66 5.94 -25.34
CA GLY A 128 0.67 7.35 -24.97
C GLY A 128 2.05 7.97 -24.74
N ASP A 129 3.13 7.21 -24.88
CA ASP A 129 4.49 7.64 -24.47
C ASP A 129 4.51 8.12 -23.01
N ALA A 130 3.83 7.35 -22.14
CA ALA A 130 3.63 7.64 -20.73
C ALA A 130 4.30 6.60 -19.83
N SER A 131 4.54 6.98 -18.58
CA SER A 131 5.12 6.12 -17.55
C SER A 131 4.11 5.78 -16.47
N LEU A 132 4.21 4.57 -15.93
CA LEU A 132 3.51 4.10 -14.74
C LEU A 132 4.52 3.84 -13.63
N TYR A 133 4.24 4.34 -12.43
CA TYR A 133 5.03 4.07 -11.24
C TYR A 133 4.12 3.80 -10.04
N ILE A 134 4.13 2.56 -9.55
CA ILE A 134 3.41 2.17 -8.34
C ILE A 134 4.42 1.98 -7.22
N ASN A 135 4.21 2.68 -6.10
CA ASN A 135 5.02 2.50 -4.90
C ASN A 135 4.22 2.89 -3.65
N GLY A 136 4.57 2.33 -2.50
CA GLY A 136 4.00 2.62 -1.18
C GLY A 136 5.09 2.75 -0.13
N ILE A 137 4.68 2.81 1.14
CA ILE A 137 5.66 2.63 2.22
C ILE A 137 5.97 1.14 2.36
N ASP A 138 4.93 0.30 2.41
CA ASP A 138 5.01 -1.17 2.45
C ASP A 138 3.77 -1.77 1.77
N PRO A 139 3.91 -2.64 0.74
CA PRO A 139 5.14 -2.87 -0.01
C PRO A 139 5.60 -1.60 -0.73
N GLY A 140 6.92 -1.44 -0.87
CA GLY A 140 7.51 -0.26 -1.47
C GLY A 140 8.78 0.24 -0.79
N PHE A 141 8.84 1.52 -0.44
CA PHE A 141 10.00 2.18 0.17
C PHE A 141 10.72 1.34 1.25
N SER A 142 9.98 0.68 2.15
CA SER A 142 10.53 -0.13 3.24
C SER A 142 11.37 -1.30 2.74
N GLY A 143 10.90 -1.99 1.70
CA GLY A 143 11.54 -3.14 1.06
C GLY A 143 12.34 -2.83 -0.20
N ASP A 144 12.47 -1.55 -0.57
CA ASP A 144 13.26 -1.04 -1.70
C ASP A 144 14.32 -0.05 -1.17
N THR A 145 14.01 1.25 -1.17
CA THR A 145 15.00 2.31 -1.04
C THR A 145 15.67 2.26 0.32
N LEU A 146 14.91 1.92 1.36
CA LEU A 146 15.43 1.79 2.72
C LEU A 146 16.43 0.63 2.82
N VAL A 147 16.15 -0.50 2.17
CA VAL A 147 17.06 -1.67 2.16
C VAL A 147 18.36 -1.31 1.45
N TYR A 148 18.29 -0.80 0.23
CA TYR A 148 19.49 -0.46 -0.55
C TYR A 148 20.33 0.62 0.15
N THR A 149 19.67 1.58 0.81
CA THR A 149 20.35 2.60 1.62
C THR A 149 21.09 1.96 2.78
N ALA A 150 20.48 1.06 3.55
CA ALA A 150 21.13 0.38 4.67
C ALA A 150 22.31 -0.52 4.20
N LEU A 151 22.14 -1.22 3.08
CA LEU A 151 23.19 -2.06 2.49
C LEU A 151 24.37 -1.24 1.97
N SER A 152 24.17 0.00 1.52
CA SER A 152 25.24 0.85 0.98
C SER A 152 26.38 1.13 1.98
N LEU A 153 26.10 0.99 3.29
CA LEU A 153 27.06 1.17 4.39
C LEU A 153 27.47 -0.16 5.04
N SER A 154 27.07 -1.29 4.47
CA SER A 154 27.31 -2.63 5.01
C SER A 154 28.41 -3.34 4.22
N ALA A 155 29.48 -3.78 4.91
CA ALA A 155 30.55 -4.54 4.27
C ALA A 155 30.11 -5.96 3.86
N ARG A 156 29.15 -6.54 4.61
CA ARG A 156 28.57 -7.86 4.36
C ARG A 156 27.20 -7.95 5.02
N ALA A 157 26.21 -8.45 4.28
CA ALA A 157 24.91 -8.87 4.80
C ALA A 157 24.73 -10.37 4.55
N THR A 158 24.08 -11.07 5.49
CA THR A 158 23.74 -12.50 5.36
C THR A 158 22.24 -12.74 5.31
N ALA A 159 21.46 -11.81 5.86
CA ALA A 159 20.02 -11.78 5.77
C ALA A 159 19.56 -10.32 5.85
N ILE A 160 18.37 -10.04 5.35
CA ILE A 160 17.70 -8.74 5.40
C ILE A 160 16.32 -8.96 5.98
N THR A 161 15.98 -8.24 7.05
CA THR A 161 14.60 -8.21 7.56
C THR A 161 14.05 -6.80 7.43
N VAL A 162 13.04 -6.66 6.57
CA VAL A 162 12.17 -5.49 6.45
C VAL A 162 11.02 -5.71 7.42
N GLN A 163 10.77 -4.76 8.32
CA GLN A 163 9.68 -4.87 9.30
C GLN A 163 8.78 -3.65 9.28
N GLU A 164 7.48 -3.87 9.13
CA GLU A 164 6.43 -2.98 9.62
C GLU A 164 6.05 -3.40 11.05
N ILE A 165 6.06 -2.44 11.98
CA ILE A 165 5.61 -2.68 13.35
C ILE A 165 4.70 -1.53 13.74
N PHE A 166 3.39 -1.75 13.81
CA PHE A 166 2.42 -0.65 13.89
C PHE A 166 1.23 -0.94 14.83
N ASP A 167 0.77 0.13 15.48
CA ASP A 167 -0.49 0.20 16.20
C ASP A 167 -1.61 0.65 15.23
N TYR A 168 -2.36 -0.34 14.77
CA TYR A 168 -3.54 -0.22 13.92
C TYR A 168 -4.77 0.21 14.71
N GLY A 169 -4.71 0.34 16.04
CA GLY A 169 -5.83 0.85 16.84
C GLY A 169 -6.28 2.26 16.44
N SER A 170 -5.40 3.03 15.80
CA SER A 170 -5.68 4.36 15.26
C SER A 170 -6.22 4.37 13.83
N TYR A 171 -6.24 3.22 13.15
CA TYR A 171 -6.64 3.09 11.75
C TYR A 171 -8.15 2.88 11.63
N ASP A 172 -8.82 3.76 10.88
CA ASP A 172 -10.26 3.69 10.61
C ASP A 172 -10.53 2.93 9.30
N ASP A 173 -10.37 1.60 9.35
CA ASP A 173 -10.57 0.69 8.22
C ASP A 173 -10.99 -0.73 8.67
N ALA A 174 -12.01 -0.79 9.53
CA ALA A 174 -12.52 -2.02 10.13
C ALA A 174 -12.94 -3.06 9.07
N GLU A 175 -13.69 -2.62 8.07
CA GLU A 175 -14.38 -3.48 7.11
C GLU A 175 -13.43 -4.16 6.12
N PHE A 176 -12.28 -3.53 5.82
CA PHE A 176 -11.28 -4.09 4.93
C PHE A 176 -10.08 -4.60 5.70
N THR A 177 -9.25 -3.72 6.26
CA THR A 177 -8.02 -4.11 6.97
C THR A 177 -8.32 -4.99 8.18
N GLY A 178 -9.24 -4.56 9.05
CA GLY A 178 -9.55 -5.28 10.29
C GLY A 178 -10.09 -6.69 10.04
N VAL A 179 -11.10 -6.81 9.17
CA VAL A 179 -11.68 -8.10 8.76
C VAL A 179 -10.65 -8.96 8.04
N SER A 180 -9.84 -8.38 7.14
CA SER A 180 -8.88 -9.16 6.35
C SER A 180 -7.79 -9.78 7.21
N MET A 181 -7.33 -9.09 8.25
CA MET A 181 -6.36 -9.57 9.23
C MET A 181 -6.98 -10.46 10.33
N GLY A 182 -8.32 -10.54 10.40
CA GLY A 182 -9.02 -11.36 11.40
C GLY A 182 -9.07 -10.75 12.81
N PHE A 183 -8.98 -9.42 12.95
CA PHE A 183 -9.19 -8.81 14.26
C PHE A 183 -10.62 -9.09 14.76
N ALA A 184 -10.75 -9.23 16.09
CA ALA A 184 -11.97 -9.65 16.79
C ALA A 184 -12.50 -11.06 16.49
N THR A 185 -11.82 -11.88 15.66
CA THR A 185 -12.21 -13.28 15.44
C THR A 185 -11.65 -14.20 16.53
N THR A 186 -12.03 -15.47 16.50
CA THR A 186 -11.35 -16.50 17.31
C THR A 186 -9.96 -16.81 16.75
N PRO A 187 -9.01 -17.30 17.58
CA PRO A 187 -7.67 -17.69 17.11
C PRO A 187 -7.64 -18.88 16.13
N ASP A 188 -8.69 -19.70 16.09
CA ASP A 188 -8.82 -20.83 15.16
C ASP A 188 -9.44 -20.44 13.82
N HIS A 189 -9.89 -19.19 13.67
CA HIS A 189 -10.37 -18.67 12.40
C HIS A 189 -9.18 -18.30 11.50
N THR A 190 -9.19 -18.78 10.25
CA THR A 190 -8.23 -18.37 9.23
C THR A 190 -8.84 -17.25 8.36
N PRO A 191 -8.45 -15.98 8.57
CA PRO A 191 -8.95 -14.87 7.78
C PRO A 191 -8.34 -14.88 6.37
N ILE A 192 -8.90 -14.09 5.46
CA ILE A 192 -8.49 -14.09 4.04
C ILE A 192 -7.00 -13.77 3.85
N MET A 193 -6.43 -12.87 4.66
CA MET A 193 -5.01 -12.51 4.59
C MET A 193 -4.08 -13.70 4.81
N PHE A 194 -4.51 -14.70 5.59
CA PHE A 194 -3.72 -15.87 5.96
C PHE A 194 -4.19 -17.15 5.25
N GLN A 195 -5.03 -17.02 4.21
CA GLN A 195 -5.27 -18.12 3.29
C GLN A 195 -3.99 -18.41 2.49
N PRO A 196 -3.69 -19.70 2.19
CA PRO A 196 -2.44 -20.06 1.51
C PRO A 196 -2.22 -19.28 0.20
N GLY A 197 -1.06 -18.64 0.07
CA GLY A 197 -0.66 -17.90 -1.13
C GLY A 197 -1.05 -16.42 -1.13
N VAL A 198 -1.91 -15.96 -0.22
CA VAL A 198 -2.37 -14.57 -0.19
C VAL A 198 -1.24 -13.62 0.18
N LEU A 199 -0.49 -13.92 1.24
CA LEU A 199 0.68 -13.13 1.64
C LEU A 199 1.74 -13.07 0.52
N THR A 200 2.06 -14.22 -0.09
CA THR A 200 3.03 -14.29 -1.21
C THR A 200 2.53 -13.54 -2.42
N SER A 201 1.22 -13.48 -2.67
CA SER A 201 0.69 -12.68 -3.77
C SER A 201 0.92 -11.18 -3.56
N LEU A 202 0.89 -10.69 -2.31
CA LEU A 202 1.00 -9.26 -1.99
C LEU A 202 2.46 -8.82 -1.80
N TRP A 203 3.28 -9.59 -1.06
CA TRP A 203 4.68 -9.22 -0.73
C TRP A 203 5.73 -10.09 -1.43
N GLY A 204 5.36 -11.24 -1.98
CA GLY A 204 6.31 -12.17 -2.61
C GLY A 204 6.99 -11.59 -3.84
N GLY A 205 6.30 -10.73 -4.60
CA GLY A 205 6.91 -9.99 -5.70
C GLY A 205 8.06 -9.10 -5.23
N GLN A 206 7.88 -8.34 -4.15
CA GLN A 206 8.93 -7.50 -3.60
C GLN A 206 10.10 -8.31 -3.00
N VAL A 207 9.82 -9.43 -2.33
CA VAL A 207 10.87 -10.35 -1.85
C VAL A 207 11.74 -10.86 -3.01
N ARG A 208 11.12 -11.29 -4.11
CA ARG A 208 11.84 -11.76 -5.30
C ARG A 208 12.62 -10.63 -5.99
N SER A 209 11.98 -9.48 -6.18
CA SER A 209 12.61 -8.29 -6.77
C SER A 209 13.86 -7.85 -6.01
N LEU A 210 13.78 -7.80 -4.69
CA LEU A 210 14.92 -7.45 -3.84
C LEU A 210 16.05 -8.49 -3.95
N ALA A 211 15.71 -9.79 -3.95
CA ALA A 211 16.70 -10.84 -4.11
C ALA A 211 17.41 -10.77 -5.49
N ASP A 212 16.64 -10.56 -6.55
CA ASP A 212 17.14 -10.38 -7.92
C ASP A 212 18.08 -9.15 -8.01
N GLY A 213 17.66 -8.02 -7.45
CA GLY A 213 18.47 -6.79 -7.40
C GLY A 213 19.79 -6.94 -6.64
N LEU A 214 19.86 -7.88 -5.70
CA LEU A 214 21.06 -8.23 -4.93
C LEU A 214 21.86 -9.39 -5.52
N GLY A 215 21.39 -10.01 -6.61
CA GLY A 215 22.02 -11.18 -7.22
C GLY A 215 21.95 -12.43 -6.32
N VAL A 216 20.87 -12.57 -5.54
CA VAL A 216 20.62 -13.70 -4.64
C VAL A 216 19.55 -14.60 -5.25
N GLU A 217 19.96 -15.79 -5.70
CA GLU A 217 19.00 -16.82 -6.10
C GLU A 217 18.30 -17.41 -4.87
N LEU A 218 16.96 -17.41 -4.90
CA LEU A 218 16.11 -18.03 -3.88
C LEU A 218 15.69 -19.44 -4.32
N ASP A 219 15.71 -20.38 -3.39
CA ASP A 219 15.20 -21.74 -3.61
C ASP A 219 13.68 -21.82 -3.46
N ASP A 220 13.11 -20.94 -2.62
CA ASP A 220 11.71 -21.00 -2.19
C ASP A 220 11.25 -19.63 -1.66
N VAL A 221 9.94 -19.39 -1.64
CA VAL A 221 9.29 -18.26 -0.99
C VAL A 221 8.19 -18.78 -0.07
N ARG A 222 8.28 -18.48 1.23
CA ARG A 222 7.42 -19.04 2.26
C ARG A 222 6.58 -17.98 2.95
N GLU A 223 5.47 -18.44 3.50
CA GLU A 223 4.57 -17.64 4.34
C GLU A 223 4.61 -18.18 5.77
N ARG A 224 4.56 -17.27 6.74
CA ARG A 224 4.26 -17.61 8.14
C ARG A 224 3.34 -16.57 8.74
N HIS A 225 2.50 -17.00 9.68
CA HIS A 225 1.68 -16.10 10.48
C HIS A 225 1.45 -16.66 11.88
N GLU A 226 1.25 -15.77 12.82
CA GLU A 226 0.91 -16.02 14.22
C GLU A 226 -0.13 -14.98 14.64
N THR A 227 -1.06 -15.38 15.50
CA THR A 227 -2.08 -14.50 16.07
C THR A 227 -1.93 -14.40 17.57
N TRP A 228 -2.22 -13.25 18.14
CA TRP A 228 -2.30 -13.04 19.57
C TRP A 228 -3.70 -12.58 19.96
N ALA A 229 -4.26 -13.21 21.01
CA ALA A 229 -5.59 -12.90 21.51
C ALA A 229 -5.54 -12.13 22.82
N THR A 230 -6.38 -11.11 22.94
CA THR A 230 -6.37 -10.23 24.11
C THR A 230 -7.01 -10.88 25.34
N PRO A 231 -6.41 -10.78 26.54
CA PRO A 231 -7.05 -11.21 27.79
C PRO A 231 -8.09 -10.21 28.31
N GLU A 232 -8.05 -8.96 27.82
CA GLU A 232 -8.88 -7.83 28.27
C GLU A 232 -9.64 -7.22 27.08
N PRO A 233 -10.79 -6.55 27.30
CA PRO A 233 -11.48 -5.87 26.22
C PRO A 233 -10.64 -4.70 25.66
N ILE A 234 -10.68 -4.50 24.35
CA ILE A 234 -10.04 -3.38 23.65
C ILE A 234 -11.12 -2.56 22.94
N GLU A 235 -11.04 -1.24 23.07
CA GLU A 235 -11.79 -0.28 22.25
C GLU A 235 -10.78 0.57 21.49
N SER A 236 -10.94 0.64 20.17
CA SER A 236 -10.05 1.37 19.27
C SER A 236 -10.84 1.96 18.10
N ALA A 237 -10.22 2.82 17.30
CA ALA A 237 -10.85 3.33 16.08
C ALA A 237 -11.08 2.20 15.06
N MET A 238 -10.20 1.21 15.01
CA MET A 238 -10.34 0.04 14.13
C MET A 238 -11.57 -0.78 14.52
N MET A 239 -11.69 -1.20 15.78
CA MET A 239 -12.84 -1.95 16.27
C MET A 239 -12.82 -2.18 17.79
N THR A 240 -13.93 -2.68 18.31
CA THR A 240 -14.02 -3.28 19.65
C THR A 240 -13.67 -4.77 19.60
N VAL A 241 -12.80 -5.22 20.51
CA VAL A 241 -12.35 -6.61 20.62
C VAL A 241 -12.65 -7.15 22.02
N ALA A 242 -13.37 -8.27 22.10
CA ALA A 242 -13.67 -8.94 23.36
C ALA A 242 -12.48 -9.80 23.85
N PRO A 243 -12.38 -10.10 25.17
CA PRO A 243 -11.42 -11.07 25.68
C PRO A 243 -11.47 -12.42 24.94
N GLY A 244 -10.30 -13.00 24.70
CA GLY A 244 -10.11 -14.25 23.96
C GLY A 244 -10.17 -14.13 22.44
N ARG A 245 -10.24 -12.91 21.90
CA ARG A 245 -10.28 -12.64 20.45
C ARG A 245 -8.97 -12.05 19.95
N VAL A 246 -8.69 -12.27 18.67
CA VAL A 246 -7.46 -11.81 18.01
C VAL A 246 -7.40 -10.28 18.05
N ALA A 247 -6.27 -9.75 18.53
CA ALA A 247 -6.00 -8.31 18.66
C ALA A 247 -4.62 -7.91 18.11
N ALA A 248 -3.75 -8.87 17.82
CA ALA A 248 -2.54 -8.64 17.03
C ALA A 248 -2.26 -9.83 16.13
N VAL A 249 -1.60 -9.53 15.03
CA VAL A 249 -1.10 -10.51 14.06
C VAL A 249 0.38 -10.24 13.80
N ARG A 250 1.13 -11.31 13.59
CA ARG A 250 2.51 -11.26 13.14
C ARG A 250 2.66 -12.19 11.97
N PHE A 251 3.06 -11.67 10.83
CA PHE A 251 3.20 -12.48 9.62
C PHE A 251 4.41 -12.07 8.81
N ALA A 252 4.88 -12.97 7.96
CA ALA A 252 5.98 -12.66 7.07
C ALA A 252 5.91 -13.44 5.76
N VAL A 253 6.50 -12.83 4.72
CA VAL A 253 6.93 -13.52 3.51
C VAL A 253 8.45 -13.61 3.52
N GLU A 254 8.97 -14.81 3.29
CA GLU A 254 10.38 -15.14 3.43
C GLU A 254 10.95 -15.70 2.13
N GLY A 255 11.94 -15.01 1.57
CA GLY A 255 12.80 -15.54 0.52
C GLY A 255 13.85 -16.45 1.14
N VAL A 256 13.88 -17.70 0.73
CA VAL A 256 14.68 -18.76 1.34
C VAL A 256 15.81 -19.19 0.42
N ARG A 257 17.01 -19.37 1.00
CA ARG A 257 18.17 -19.96 0.32
C ARG A 257 18.87 -20.95 1.24
N ALA A 258 19.20 -22.13 0.70
CA ALA A 258 19.74 -23.28 1.43
C ALA A 258 18.93 -23.61 2.71
N GLY A 259 17.60 -23.49 2.62
CA GLY A 259 16.69 -23.75 3.73
C GLY A 259 16.56 -22.64 4.78
N MET A 260 17.30 -21.53 4.65
CA MET A 260 17.29 -20.40 5.58
C MET A 260 16.65 -19.15 4.96
N PRO A 261 15.83 -18.38 5.71
CA PRO A 261 15.39 -17.05 5.27
C PRO A 261 16.59 -16.10 5.09
N VAL A 262 16.70 -15.49 3.91
CA VAL A 262 17.72 -14.50 3.56
C VAL A 262 17.13 -13.12 3.26
N VAL A 263 15.85 -13.08 2.91
CA VAL A 263 15.06 -11.85 2.79
C VAL A 263 13.74 -12.10 3.51
N THR A 264 13.36 -11.23 4.43
CA THR A 264 12.11 -11.33 5.19
C THR A 264 11.38 -10.00 5.12
N MET A 265 10.13 -10.02 4.69
CA MET A 265 9.18 -8.91 4.87
C MET A 265 8.20 -9.31 5.97
N GLU A 266 8.33 -8.72 7.15
CA GLU A 266 7.54 -9.06 8.33
C GLU A 266 6.67 -7.89 8.78
N HIS A 267 5.46 -8.19 9.20
CA HIS A 267 4.52 -7.24 9.80
C HIS A 267 4.20 -7.67 11.22
N VAL A 268 4.07 -6.70 12.12
CA VAL A 268 3.64 -6.91 13.49
C VAL A 268 2.57 -5.86 13.82
N ASP A 269 1.33 -6.21 13.52
CA ASP A 269 0.20 -5.30 13.55
C ASP A 269 -0.65 -5.59 14.78
N ARG A 270 -1.01 -4.55 15.52
CA ARG A 270 -1.71 -4.66 16.81
C ARG A 270 -2.72 -3.55 16.99
N LEU A 271 -3.67 -3.74 17.91
CA LEU A 271 -4.70 -2.73 18.18
C LEU A 271 -4.42 -1.82 19.38
N THR A 272 -3.34 -2.07 20.13
CA THR A 272 -2.88 -1.18 21.21
C THR A 272 -1.37 -1.30 21.44
N GLU A 273 -0.79 -0.30 22.11
CA GLU A 273 0.62 -0.25 22.50
C GLU A 273 1.10 -1.35 23.48
N VAL A 274 0.21 -2.23 23.98
CA VAL A 274 0.55 -3.32 24.91
C VAL A 274 0.21 -4.72 24.38
N THR A 275 -0.39 -4.79 23.19
CA THR A 275 -0.87 -6.04 22.60
C THR A 275 0.28 -6.83 21.96
N GLY A 276 0.39 -8.13 22.28
CA GLY A 276 1.52 -8.96 21.87
C GLY A 276 2.82 -8.57 22.59
N PRO A 277 2.89 -8.67 23.93
CA PRO A 277 4.02 -8.16 24.72
C PRO A 277 5.37 -8.81 24.41
N ASP A 278 5.36 -10.05 23.91
CA ASP A 278 6.58 -10.80 23.54
C ASP A 278 7.03 -10.57 22.09
N TRP A 279 6.30 -9.74 21.33
CA TRP A 279 6.63 -9.39 19.95
C TRP A 279 7.42 -8.08 19.85
N PRO A 280 8.08 -7.80 18.71
CA PRO A 280 8.83 -6.56 18.52
C PRO A 280 7.95 -5.29 18.65
N TYR A 281 8.47 -4.26 19.32
CA TYR A 281 7.82 -2.95 19.43
C TYR A 281 8.59 -1.87 18.66
N PRO A 282 7.90 -0.80 18.19
CA PRO A 282 8.57 0.36 17.67
C PRO A 282 9.46 1.02 18.75
N PRO A 283 10.61 1.60 18.37
CA PRO A 283 11.48 2.30 19.31
C PRO A 283 10.75 3.50 19.94
N ASP A 284 11.16 3.87 21.14
CA ASP A 284 10.64 5.03 21.90
C ASP A 284 9.11 5.05 22.09
N ARG A 285 8.43 3.89 22.00
CA ARG A 285 6.96 3.77 22.10
C ARG A 285 6.21 4.66 21.09
N ARG A 286 6.77 4.85 19.90
CA ARG A 286 6.06 5.49 18.79
C ARG A 286 4.88 4.62 18.34
N PRO A 287 3.86 5.17 17.67
CA PRO A 287 2.72 4.38 17.19
C PRO A 287 3.10 3.38 16.09
N GLY A 288 4.21 3.57 15.39
CA GLY A 288 4.71 2.60 14.43
C GLY A 288 6.10 2.93 13.90
N VAL A 289 6.70 1.96 13.22
CA VAL A 289 7.99 2.11 12.54
C VAL A 289 8.09 1.14 11.35
N HIS A 290 8.73 1.61 10.27
CA HIS A 290 9.34 0.71 9.29
C HIS A 290 10.84 0.68 9.54
N ARG A 291 11.44 -0.51 9.58
CA ARG A 291 12.87 -0.67 9.78
C ARG A 291 13.45 -1.78 8.92
N VAL A 292 14.74 -1.66 8.64
CA VAL A 292 15.55 -2.71 8.00
C VAL A 292 16.68 -3.09 8.95
N THR A 293 16.91 -4.39 9.11
CA THR A 293 18.01 -4.97 9.89
C THR A 293 18.74 -6.04 9.11
#